data_AF-A0AAV9ZWB8-F1
#
_entry.id   AF-A0AAV9ZWB8-F1
#
_cell.length_a   1.000
_cell.length_b   1.000
_cell.length_c   1.000
_cell.angle_alpha   90.00
_cell.angle_beta   90.00
_cell.angle_gamma   90.00
#
_symmetry.space_group_name_H-M   'P 1'
#
loop_
_entity.id
_entity.type
_entity.pdbx_description
1 polymer ?
#
loop_
_entity_poly.entity_id
_entity_poly.type
_entity_poly.pdbx_seq_one_letter_code
_entity_poly.pdbx_strand_id
1 'polypeptide(L)'
;PMKQWRPLMGMFLDELLRTEGLDAVGATDRCRSCGVDVGAQCRRFRCRQCGDFMQCEVCVVGGMRRFLCIVQRYEWNGRFWVKTTLRDLGCVFQLGHGGFSCPHPAARARSMVVLDFPHLHTINFKYCACDKSDDANNLQQLLRNRWYPATTVDPGTCATFATLETFRLLNVVSNVNVQDFVKTMERRSDATRV
;
A
#
# COMPACT_ATOMS: atom_id res chain seq x y z
N PRO A 1 32.38 -20.18 -5.03
CA PRO A 1 31.19 -19.28 -4.93
C PRO A 1 31.56 -17.79 -4.92
N MET A 2 32.23 -17.23 -3.89
CA MET A 2 32.46 -15.77 -3.79
C MET A 2 33.41 -15.15 -4.83
N LYS A 3 34.37 -15.91 -5.40
CA LYS A 3 35.28 -15.40 -6.44
C LYS A 3 34.56 -14.99 -7.74
N GLN A 4 33.39 -15.59 -8.03
CA GLN A 4 32.57 -15.26 -9.20
C GLN A 4 31.84 -13.92 -9.06
N TRP A 5 31.61 -13.44 -7.84
CA TRP A 5 30.87 -12.20 -7.57
C TRP A 5 31.74 -10.95 -7.67
N ARG A 6 33.05 -11.07 -7.36
CA ARG A 6 34.00 -9.95 -7.41
C ARG A 6 34.00 -9.19 -8.74
N PRO A 7 34.07 -9.84 -9.92
CA PRO A 7 34.04 -9.11 -11.19
C PRO A 7 32.66 -8.49 -11.49
N LEU A 8 31.59 -9.02 -10.91
CA LEU A 8 30.21 -8.53 -11.12
C LEU A 8 29.81 -7.42 -10.13
N MET A 9 30.64 -7.14 -9.12
CA MET A 9 30.30 -6.22 -8.03
C MET A 9 29.88 -4.83 -8.53
N GLY A 10 30.56 -4.30 -9.55
CA GLY A 10 30.19 -3.02 -10.18
C GLY A 10 28.78 -3.05 -10.76
N MET A 11 28.47 -4.07 -11.57
CA MET A 11 27.14 -4.28 -12.14
C MET A 11 26.05 -4.41 -11.04
N PHE A 12 26.30 -5.16 -9.98
CA PHE A 12 25.34 -5.26 -8.87
C PHE A 12 25.13 -3.93 -8.15
N LEU A 13 26.19 -3.15 -7.94
CA LEU A 13 26.09 -1.83 -7.34
C LEU A 13 25.31 -0.87 -8.24
N ASP A 14 25.61 -0.85 -9.54
CA ASP A 14 24.92 -0.03 -10.52
C ASP A 14 23.43 -0.37 -10.56
N GLU A 15 23.07 -1.66 -10.57
CA GLU A 15 21.67 -2.10 -10.53
C GLU A 15 20.97 -1.76 -9.22
N LEU A 16 21.65 -1.82 -8.07
CA LEU A 16 21.09 -1.39 -6.79
C LEU A 16 20.85 0.12 -6.78
N LEU A 17 21.83 0.91 -7.22
CA LEU A 17 21.71 2.37 -7.31
C LEU A 17 20.68 2.80 -8.37
N ARG A 18 20.52 2.02 -9.43
CA ARG A 18 19.49 2.22 -10.47
C ARG A 18 18.10 2.26 -9.85
N THR A 19 17.84 1.45 -8.82
CA THR A 19 16.55 1.45 -8.11
C THR A 19 16.33 2.68 -7.24
N GLU A 20 17.32 3.54 -7.03
CA GLU A 20 17.16 4.76 -6.22
C GLU A 20 16.95 6.03 -7.07
N GLY A 21 17.38 6.01 -8.33
CA GLY A 21 17.15 7.10 -9.29
C GLY A 21 15.76 7.09 -9.94
N LEU A 22 15.45 8.16 -10.67
CA LEU A 22 14.34 8.18 -11.63
C LEU A 22 14.76 7.51 -12.96
N ASP A 23 16.02 7.71 -13.35
CA ASP A 23 16.59 7.38 -14.67
C ASP A 23 17.20 5.97 -14.72
N ALA A 24 16.45 4.97 -14.28
CA ALA A 24 16.72 3.62 -14.71
C ALA A 24 16.56 3.56 -16.24
N VAL A 25 17.66 3.41 -16.99
CA VAL A 25 17.73 3.44 -18.46
C VAL A 25 16.51 2.77 -19.10
N GLY A 26 15.71 3.57 -19.82
CA GLY A 26 14.45 3.11 -20.41
C GLY A 26 13.19 3.49 -19.64
N ALA A 27 13.28 4.39 -18.65
CA ALA A 27 12.16 5.21 -18.22
C ALA A 27 11.67 6.03 -19.41
N THR A 28 10.91 5.38 -20.29
CA THR A 28 9.88 6.11 -21.03
C THR A 28 9.16 6.91 -19.97
N ASP A 29 8.97 8.20 -20.20
CA ASP A 29 8.06 9.00 -19.39
C ASP A 29 6.64 8.36 -19.34
N ARG A 30 6.39 7.19 -19.92
CA ARG A 30 5.12 6.49 -19.93
C ARG A 30 4.80 5.81 -18.62
N CYS A 31 3.53 5.95 -18.24
CA CYS A 31 2.96 5.14 -17.17
C CYS A 31 2.87 3.67 -17.60
N ARG A 32 3.38 2.76 -16.77
CA ARG A 32 3.32 1.31 -17.00
C ARG A 32 1.90 0.74 -17.13
N SER A 33 0.89 1.41 -16.56
CA SER A 33 -0.49 0.93 -16.53
C SER A 33 -1.35 1.41 -17.69
N CYS A 34 -1.19 2.65 -18.14
CA CYS A 34 -1.98 3.22 -19.24
C CYS A 34 -1.18 3.56 -20.50
N GLY A 35 0.16 3.51 -20.45
CA GLY A 35 1.03 3.81 -21.58
C GLY A 35 1.15 5.30 -21.93
N VAL A 36 0.46 6.19 -21.23
CA VAL A 36 0.49 7.64 -21.47
C VAL A 36 1.80 8.24 -20.98
N ASP A 37 2.41 9.11 -21.79
CA ASP A 37 3.58 9.92 -21.41
C ASP A 37 3.24 10.86 -20.24
N VAL A 38 3.74 10.51 -19.08
CA VAL A 38 3.90 11.30 -17.84
C VAL A 38 5.03 12.30 -18.08
N GLY A 39 4.73 13.36 -18.86
CA GLY A 39 5.70 14.42 -19.15
C GLY A 39 6.27 15.08 -17.89
N ALA A 40 7.27 15.96 -18.08
CA ALA A 40 8.02 16.62 -17.00
C ALA A 40 7.18 17.14 -15.82
N GLN A 41 5.97 17.66 -16.08
CA GLN A 41 5.12 18.29 -15.08
C GLN A 41 4.12 17.35 -14.37
N CYS A 42 4.02 16.10 -14.78
CA CYS A 42 3.10 15.15 -14.15
C CYS A 42 3.71 14.52 -12.90
N ARG A 43 2.90 14.30 -11.86
CA ARG A 43 3.30 13.60 -10.64
C ARG A 43 3.60 12.14 -10.96
N ARG A 44 4.78 11.67 -10.55
CA ARG A 44 5.30 10.32 -10.83
C ARG A 44 5.31 9.49 -9.57
N PHE A 45 4.77 8.29 -9.67
CA PHE A 45 4.68 7.36 -8.55
C PHE A 45 5.30 6.01 -8.87
N ARG A 46 5.77 5.33 -7.83
CA ARG A 46 6.20 3.93 -7.91
C ARG A 46 5.74 3.12 -6.71
N CYS A 47 5.90 1.81 -6.80
CA CYS A 47 5.71 0.88 -5.70
C CYS A 47 6.95 -0.02 -5.57
N ARG A 48 7.67 0.07 -4.43
CA ARG A 48 8.86 -0.77 -4.19
C ARG A 48 8.55 -2.28 -4.11
N GLN A 49 7.31 -2.67 -3.84
CA GLN A 49 6.92 -4.09 -3.73
C GLN A 49 6.49 -4.70 -5.07
N CYS A 50 5.92 -3.90 -5.97
CA CYS A 50 5.46 -4.38 -7.27
C CYS A 50 6.55 -4.32 -8.33
N GLY A 51 7.53 -3.43 -8.17
CA GLY A 51 8.68 -3.28 -9.05
C GLY A 51 8.98 -1.81 -9.38
N ASP A 52 10.14 -1.58 -9.98
CA ASP A 52 10.65 -0.25 -10.30
C ASP A 52 10.06 0.30 -11.61
N PHE A 53 8.74 0.41 -11.64
CA PHE A 53 8.01 1.02 -12.76
C PHE A 53 7.30 2.31 -12.36
N MET A 54 7.20 3.22 -13.33
CA MET A 54 6.51 4.50 -13.15
C MET A 54 5.01 4.35 -13.38
N GLN A 55 4.22 4.98 -12.51
CA GLN A 55 2.78 5.13 -12.67
C GLN A 55 2.37 6.60 -12.52
N CYS A 56 1.40 7.02 -13.31
CA CYS A 56 0.74 8.30 -13.11
C CYS A 56 -0.24 8.24 -11.94
N GLU A 57 -0.62 9.40 -11.41
CA GLU A 57 -1.57 9.52 -10.30
C GLU A 57 -2.88 8.76 -10.58
N VAL A 58 -3.45 8.94 -11.77
CA VAL A 58 -4.72 8.32 -12.18
C VAL A 58 -4.65 6.80 -12.10
N CYS A 59 -3.54 6.19 -12.54
CA CYS A 59 -3.39 4.74 -12.48
C CYS A 59 -3.10 4.22 -11.08
N VAL A 60 -2.42 5.00 -10.23
CA VAL A 60 -2.24 4.64 -8.82
C VAL A 60 -3.59 4.65 -8.10
N VAL A 61 -4.35 5.73 -8.25
CA VAL A 61 -5.68 5.89 -7.65
C VAL A 61 -6.68 4.86 -8.21
N GLY A 62 -6.66 4.65 -9.53
CA GLY A 62 -7.54 3.70 -10.21
C GLY A 62 -7.21 2.23 -9.90
N GLY A 63 -5.92 1.90 -9.76
CA GLY A 63 -5.46 0.54 -9.43
C GLY A 63 -5.93 0.06 -8.05
N MET A 64 -6.08 0.99 -7.10
CA MET A 64 -6.59 0.73 -5.75
C MET A 64 -8.03 0.18 -5.75
N ARG A 65 -8.82 0.49 -6.79
CA ARG A 65 -10.19 -0.05 -6.94
C ARG A 65 -10.21 -1.53 -7.32
N ARG A 66 -9.14 -2.04 -7.93
CA ARG A 66 -9.07 -3.42 -8.46
C ARG A 66 -8.29 -4.36 -7.56
N PHE A 67 -7.30 -3.84 -6.85
CA PHE A 67 -6.51 -4.61 -5.90
C PHE A 67 -6.23 -3.75 -4.68
N LEU A 68 -6.39 -4.34 -3.49
CA LEU A 68 -5.84 -3.89 -2.22
C LEU A 68 -4.31 -3.99 -2.27
N CYS A 69 -3.71 -3.39 -3.27
CA CYS A 69 -2.30 -3.09 -3.30
C CYS A 69 -2.14 -1.92 -2.31
N ILE A 70 -2.31 -2.21 -1.02
CA ILE A 70 -1.95 -1.33 0.08
C ILE A 70 -0.42 -1.43 0.14
N VAL A 71 0.21 -0.88 -0.88
CA VAL A 71 1.64 -0.92 -1.04
C VAL A 71 2.18 0.46 -0.76
N GLN A 72 3.36 0.49 -0.17
CA GLN A 72 4.04 1.73 0.12
C GLN A 72 4.35 2.45 -1.21
N ARG A 73 3.67 3.59 -1.42
CA ARG A 73 3.85 4.41 -2.61
C ARG A 73 4.96 5.42 -2.36
N TYR A 74 5.65 5.75 -3.43
CA TYR A 74 6.65 6.81 -3.42
C TYR A 74 6.37 7.77 -4.56
N GLU A 75 6.43 9.05 -4.27
CA GLU A 75 6.33 10.15 -5.22
C GLU A 75 7.72 10.71 -5.53
N TRP A 76 7.99 11.01 -6.80
CA TRP A 76 9.22 11.70 -7.17
C TRP A 76 9.08 13.20 -6.92
N ASN A 77 9.92 13.77 -6.04
CA ASN A 77 9.90 15.21 -5.75
C ASN A 77 10.82 16.05 -6.67
N GLY A 78 11.42 15.44 -7.70
CA GLY A 78 12.42 16.06 -8.56
C GLY A 78 13.86 15.65 -8.25
N ARG A 79 14.14 15.16 -7.05
CA ARG A 79 15.49 14.75 -6.61
C ARG A 79 15.56 13.32 -6.09
N PHE A 80 14.56 12.89 -5.33
CA PHE A 80 14.49 11.57 -4.75
C PHE A 80 13.05 11.13 -4.54
N TRP A 81 12.89 9.84 -4.27
CA TRP A 81 11.61 9.23 -3.99
C TRP A 81 11.17 9.49 -2.54
N VAL A 82 10.09 10.23 -2.36
CA VAL A 82 9.48 10.52 -1.06
C VAL A 82 8.33 9.56 -0.82
N LYS A 83 8.26 8.98 0.38
CA LYS A 83 7.11 8.13 0.75
C LYS A 83 5.82 8.97 0.70
N THR A 84 4.79 8.43 0.05
CA THR A 84 3.43 9.00 0.06
C THR A 84 2.43 7.93 0.46
N THR A 85 1.33 8.34 1.09
CA THR A 85 0.22 7.43 1.38
C THR A 85 -0.91 7.65 0.37
N LEU A 86 -1.79 6.64 0.24
CA LEU A 86 -3.01 6.77 -0.57
C LEU A 86 -3.94 7.84 0.01
N ARG A 87 -3.92 8.04 1.33
CA ARG A 87 -4.61 9.14 2.00
C ARG A 87 -4.11 10.50 1.51
N ASP A 88 -2.80 10.69 1.37
CA ASP A 88 -2.21 11.97 0.92
C ASP A 88 -2.56 12.27 -0.55
N LEU A 89 -2.82 11.22 -1.34
CA LEU A 89 -3.32 11.32 -2.71
C LEU A 89 -4.84 11.56 -2.78
N GLY A 90 -5.52 11.75 -1.65
CA GLY A 90 -6.97 11.96 -1.60
C GLY A 90 -7.80 10.72 -1.91
N CYS A 91 -7.19 9.53 -1.96
CA CYS A 91 -7.92 8.29 -2.23
C CYS A 91 -8.86 7.95 -1.09
N VAL A 92 -10.10 7.58 -1.43
CA VAL A 92 -11.09 7.05 -0.49
C VAL A 92 -11.42 5.61 -0.89
N PHE A 93 -11.11 4.67 -0.02
CA PHE A 93 -11.45 3.26 -0.18
C PHE A 93 -12.94 3.03 0.06
N GLN A 94 -13.63 2.36 -0.85
CA GLN A 94 -15.04 2.03 -0.68
C GLN A 94 -15.17 0.62 -0.11
N LEU A 95 -15.74 0.50 1.10
CA LEU A 95 -16.13 -0.79 1.67
C LEU A 95 -17.49 -1.23 1.11
N GLY A 96 -17.71 -2.54 1.11
CA GLY A 96 -18.86 -3.17 0.45
C GLY A 96 -18.67 -3.31 -1.06
N HIS A 97 -19.65 -3.94 -1.73
CA HIS A 97 -19.63 -4.16 -3.18
C HIS A 97 -18.33 -4.78 -3.72
N GLY A 98 -17.62 -5.61 -2.95
CA GLY A 98 -16.36 -6.24 -3.39
C GLY A 98 -15.27 -5.27 -3.85
N GLY A 99 -15.29 -4.00 -3.39
CA GLY A 99 -14.33 -2.96 -3.80
C GLY A 99 -14.76 -2.13 -5.03
N PHE A 100 -15.91 -2.42 -5.63
CA PHE A 100 -16.49 -1.59 -6.68
C PHE A 100 -17.05 -0.27 -6.13
N SER A 101 -17.29 0.69 -7.02
CA SER A 101 -17.98 1.94 -6.68
C SER A 101 -19.36 1.64 -6.11
N CYS A 102 -19.66 2.20 -4.94
CA CYS A 102 -20.99 2.14 -4.35
C CYS A 102 -21.85 3.28 -4.93
N PRO A 103 -23.09 3.02 -5.38
CA PRO A 103 -24.00 4.08 -5.81
C PRO A 103 -24.54 4.90 -4.63
N HIS A 104 -24.54 4.34 -3.42
CA HIS A 104 -24.98 5.00 -2.19
C HIS A 104 -23.92 4.87 -1.08
N PRO A 105 -22.75 5.51 -1.22
CA PRO A 105 -21.72 5.47 -0.20
C PRO A 105 -22.12 6.32 1.01
N ALA A 106 -21.64 5.96 2.20
CA ALA A 106 -21.86 6.77 3.39
C ALA A 106 -21.38 8.22 3.18
N ALA A 107 -22.15 9.19 3.69
CA ALA A 107 -21.86 10.61 3.49
C ALA A 107 -20.47 11.00 4.03
N ARG A 108 -20.14 10.54 5.24
CA ARG A 108 -18.88 10.83 5.93
C ARG A 108 -17.78 9.85 5.55
N ALA A 109 -16.64 10.37 5.07
CA ALA A 109 -15.40 9.61 4.99
C ALA A 109 -14.76 9.49 6.38
N ARG A 110 -14.18 8.34 6.67
CA ARG A 110 -13.46 8.04 7.92
C ARG A 110 -12.00 7.70 7.62
N SER A 111 -11.18 7.75 8.67
CA SER A 111 -9.78 7.35 8.63
C SER A 111 -9.56 6.10 9.44
N MET A 112 -8.66 5.24 9.00
CA MET A 112 -8.14 4.18 9.85
C MET A 112 -6.71 3.81 9.50
N VAL A 113 -6.04 3.16 10.44
CA VAL A 113 -4.77 2.48 10.21
C VAL A 113 -5.05 1.00 9.95
N VAL A 114 -4.59 0.49 8.81
CA VAL A 114 -4.66 -0.93 8.46
C VAL A 114 -3.26 -1.54 8.58
N LEU A 115 -3.13 -2.54 9.44
CA LEU A 115 -1.96 -3.41 9.54
C LEU A 115 -2.04 -4.41 8.40
N ASP A 116 -1.17 -4.24 7.40
CA ASP A 116 -1.05 -5.16 6.26
C ASP A 116 0.42 -5.53 6.06
N PHE A 117 0.83 -6.68 6.61
CA PHE A 117 2.23 -7.05 6.70
C PHE A 117 2.92 -6.99 5.32
N PRO A 118 4.11 -6.35 5.23
CA PRO A 118 4.95 -5.90 6.33
C PRO A 118 4.81 -4.40 6.68
N HIS A 119 3.75 -3.72 6.24
CA HIS A 119 3.61 -2.27 6.38
C HIS A 119 2.34 -1.85 7.13
N LEU A 120 2.31 -0.59 7.53
CA LEU A 120 1.16 0.09 8.11
C LEU A 120 0.64 1.12 7.12
N HIS A 121 -0.67 1.14 6.94
CA HIS A 121 -1.32 2.00 5.96
C HIS A 121 -2.36 2.88 6.62
N THR A 122 -2.17 4.18 6.47
CA THR A 122 -3.22 5.14 6.82
C THR A 122 -4.07 5.38 5.58
N ILE A 123 -5.37 5.08 5.68
CA ILE A 123 -6.30 5.19 4.55
C ILE A 123 -7.53 6.02 4.95
N ASN A 124 -8.12 6.67 3.96
CA ASN A 124 -9.48 7.17 4.07
C ASN A 124 -10.42 6.13 3.47
N PHE A 125 -11.59 5.94 4.07
CA PHE A 125 -12.57 4.98 3.59
C PHE A 125 -14.01 5.43 3.82
N LYS A 126 -14.96 4.79 3.13
CA LYS A 126 -16.39 4.96 3.30
C LYS A 126 -17.07 3.59 3.39
N TYR A 127 -18.07 3.49 4.25
CA TYR A 127 -18.97 2.33 4.27
C TYR A 127 -19.94 2.40 3.09
N CYS A 128 -20.44 1.23 2.69
CA CYS A 128 -21.63 1.13 1.85
C CYS A 128 -22.88 1.42 2.72
N ALA A 129 -23.81 2.21 2.18
CA ALA A 129 -25.10 2.50 2.80
C ALA A 129 -26.29 2.08 1.92
N CYS A 130 -26.08 1.18 0.95
CA CYS A 130 -27.16 0.67 0.11
C CYS A 130 -28.15 -0.17 0.94
N ASP A 131 -29.43 0.21 0.94
CA ASP A 131 -30.49 -0.49 1.67
C ASP A 131 -30.79 -1.91 1.18
N LYS A 132 -30.45 -2.23 -0.09
CA LYS A 132 -30.93 -3.44 -0.77
C LYS A 132 -29.85 -4.48 -1.07
N SER A 133 -28.58 -4.18 -0.88
CA SER A 133 -27.51 -4.99 -1.48
C SER A 133 -26.65 -5.76 -0.50
N ASP A 134 -26.87 -5.71 0.82
CA ASP A 134 -26.11 -6.60 1.71
C ASP A 134 -26.53 -6.77 3.18
N ASP A 135 -27.49 -6.00 3.72
CA ASP A 135 -27.86 -5.94 5.17
C ASP A 135 -26.66 -5.90 6.15
N ALA A 136 -25.47 -5.62 5.62
CA ALA A 136 -24.22 -5.79 6.32
C ALA A 136 -23.94 -4.52 7.11
N ASN A 137 -23.95 -4.66 8.44
CA ASN A 137 -23.52 -3.58 9.30
C ASN A 137 -22.04 -3.22 9.04
N ASN A 138 -21.59 -2.08 9.55
CA ASN A 138 -20.23 -1.58 9.36
C ASN A 138 -19.14 -2.61 9.72
N LEU A 139 -19.36 -3.41 10.76
CA LEU A 139 -18.44 -4.45 11.20
C LEU A 139 -18.36 -5.60 10.19
N GLN A 140 -19.51 -6.06 9.69
CA GLN A 140 -19.58 -7.10 8.66
C GLN A 140 -18.92 -6.66 7.35
N GLN A 141 -19.07 -5.38 6.96
CA GLN A 141 -18.39 -4.85 5.77
C GLN A 141 -16.85 -4.94 5.88
N LEU A 142 -16.29 -4.66 7.07
CA LEU A 142 -14.85 -4.82 7.33
C LEU A 142 -14.43 -6.30 7.25
N LEU A 143 -15.16 -7.18 7.93
CA LEU A 143 -14.85 -8.61 7.97
C LEU A 143 -14.96 -9.28 6.59
N ARG A 144 -15.96 -8.89 5.78
CA ARG A 144 -16.10 -9.33 4.38
C ARG A 144 -14.96 -8.82 3.51
N ASN A 145 -14.41 -7.65 3.82
CA ASN A 145 -13.18 -7.14 3.22
C ASN A 145 -11.91 -7.79 3.82
N ARG A 146 -12.05 -8.86 4.62
CA ARG A 146 -10.96 -9.59 5.29
C ARG A 146 -10.14 -8.69 6.23
N TRP A 147 -10.77 -7.66 6.80
CA TRP A 147 -10.17 -6.77 7.78
C TRP A 147 -10.78 -7.02 9.15
N TYR A 148 -9.93 -7.42 10.09
CA TYR A 148 -10.29 -7.66 11.48
C TYR A 148 -10.08 -6.37 12.27
N PRO A 149 -11.13 -5.75 12.82
CA PRO A 149 -10.98 -4.52 13.56
C PRO A 149 -10.48 -4.76 14.99
N ALA A 150 -9.74 -3.79 15.52
CA ALA A 150 -9.28 -3.81 16.92
C ALA A 150 -10.43 -3.55 17.91
N THR A 151 -11.47 -2.82 17.50
CA THR A 151 -12.68 -2.53 18.28
C THR A 151 -13.93 -2.78 17.46
N THR A 152 -15.06 -3.07 18.11
CA THR A 152 -16.34 -3.29 17.43
C THR A 152 -17.10 -2.00 17.14
N VAL A 153 -16.82 -0.94 17.90
CA VAL A 153 -17.42 0.39 17.76
C VAL A 153 -16.39 1.34 17.16
N ASP A 154 -16.74 1.94 16.02
CA ASP A 154 -15.94 2.90 15.24
C ASP A 154 -14.42 2.60 15.22
N PRO A 155 -14.00 1.51 14.57
CA PRO A 155 -12.61 1.08 14.61
C PRO A 155 -11.67 2.07 13.92
N GLY A 156 -10.75 2.64 14.68
CA GLY A 156 -9.63 3.44 14.17
C GLY A 156 -8.47 2.59 13.63
N THR A 157 -8.46 1.29 13.94
CA THR A 157 -7.38 0.35 13.55
C THR A 157 -7.96 -1.00 13.15
N CYS A 158 -7.45 -1.57 12.05
CA CYS A 158 -7.74 -2.93 11.59
C CYS A 158 -6.47 -3.69 11.25
N ALA A 159 -6.49 -5.02 11.33
CA ALA A 159 -5.47 -5.89 10.76
C ALA A 159 -6.08 -6.72 9.63
N THR A 160 -5.34 -6.92 8.54
CA THR A 160 -5.79 -7.86 7.50
C THR A 160 -5.72 -9.30 8.01
N PHE A 161 -6.62 -10.17 7.55
CA PHE A 161 -6.57 -11.59 7.95
C PHE A 161 -5.24 -12.24 7.57
N ALA A 162 -4.66 -11.85 6.43
CA ALA A 162 -3.32 -12.29 6.02
C ALA A 162 -2.23 -11.87 7.02
N THR A 163 -2.33 -10.67 7.61
CA THR A 163 -1.42 -10.21 8.66
C THR A 163 -1.57 -11.04 9.93
N LEU A 164 -2.80 -11.37 10.33
CA LEU A 164 -3.07 -12.22 11.49
C LEU A 164 -2.55 -13.64 11.29
N GLU A 165 -2.73 -14.22 10.09
CA GLU A 165 -2.17 -15.52 9.70
C GLU A 165 -0.62 -15.50 9.77
N THR A 166 0.00 -14.45 9.23
CA THR A 166 1.46 -14.25 9.29
C THR A 166 1.96 -14.13 10.72
N PHE A 167 1.29 -13.32 11.55
CA PHE A 167 1.64 -13.16 12.96
C PHE A 167 1.54 -14.49 13.70
N ARG A 168 0.46 -15.24 13.50
CA ARG A 168 0.26 -16.56 14.12
C ARG A 168 1.41 -17.51 13.80
N LEU A 169 1.85 -17.55 12.54
CA LEU A 169 2.99 -18.37 12.12
C LEU A 169 4.28 -17.94 12.81
N LEU A 170 4.60 -16.65 12.80
CA LEU A 170 5.82 -16.12 13.44
C LEU A 170 5.82 -16.27 14.97
N ASN A 171 4.64 -16.20 15.58
CA ASN A 171 4.48 -16.46 17.01
C ASN A 171 4.82 -17.92 17.35
N VAL A 172 4.40 -18.88 16.52
CA VAL A 172 4.70 -20.31 16.74
C VAL A 172 6.14 -20.66 16.39
N VAL A 173 6.65 -20.20 15.23
CA VAL A 173 7.95 -20.62 14.70
C VAL A 173 9.12 -19.86 15.35
N SER A 174 8.92 -18.60 15.70
CA SER A 174 10.00 -17.71 16.14
C SER A 174 9.72 -17.03 17.48
N ASN A 175 8.64 -17.42 18.18
CA ASN A 175 8.23 -16.84 19.46
C ASN A 175 8.12 -15.31 19.44
N VAL A 176 7.75 -14.75 18.28
CA VAL A 176 7.57 -13.30 18.13
C VAL A 176 6.32 -12.88 18.89
N ASN A 177 6.46 -11.94 19.83
CA ASN A 177 5.32 -11.35 20.52
C ASN A 177 4.65 -10.26 19.67
N VAL A 178 3.43 -9.85 20.05
CA VAL A 178 2.64 -8.85 19.29
C VAL A 178 3.37 -7.51 19.19
N GLN A 179 4.05 -7.08 20.26
CA GLN A 179 4.74 -5.78 20.30
C GLN A 179 5.88 -5.73 19.29
N ASP A 180 6.73 -6.75 19.26
CA ASP A 180 7.85 -6.83 18.31
C ASP A 180 7.36 -6.94 16.86
N PHE A 181 6.27 -7.67 16.62
CA PHE A 181 5.67 -7.77 15.30
C PHE A 181 5.16 -6.42 14.80
N VAL A 182 4.40 -5.69 15.63
CA VAL A 182 3.89 -4.35 15.29
C VAL A 182 5.04 -3.36 15.12
N LYS A 183 6.02 -3.35 16.04
CA LYS A 183 7.20 -2.48 15.98
C LYS A 183 8.04 -2.73 14.73
N THR A 184 8.11 -3.98 14.27
CA THR A 184 8.76 -4.33 13.00
C THR A 184 8.05 -3.66 11.81
N MET A 185 6.71 -3.73 11.77
CA MET A 185 5.92 -3.05 10.73
C MET A 185 6.03 -1.52 10.83
N GLU A 186 6.04 -0.96 12.04
CA GLU A 186 6.25 0.47 12.28
C GLU A 186 7.59 0.95 11.74
N ARG A 187 8.70 0.29 12.12
CA ARG A 187 10.05 0.65 11.66
C ARG A 187 10.21 0.50 10.16
N ARG A 188 9.57 -0.49 9.55
CA ARG A 188 9.58 -0.66 8.10
C ARG A 188 8.78 0.43 7.38
N SER A 189 7.67 0.85 7.99
CA SER A 189 6.79 1.88 7.43
C SER A 189 7.37 3.27 7.63
N ASP A 190 7.97 3.55 8.77
CA ASP A 190 8.53 4.85 9.13
C ASP A 190 9.90 4.63 9.78
N ALA A 191 10.91 4.51 8.92
CA ALA A 191 12.29 4.32 9.34
C ALA A 191 12.91 5.58 9.99
N THR A 192 12.19 6.70 10.02
CA THR A 192 12.65 7.99 10.57
C THR A 192 12.21 8.26 12.01
N ARG A 193 11.40 7.37 12.62
CA ARG A 193 11.12 7.40 14.06
C ARG A 193 12.34 6.89 14.84
N VAL A 194 13.33 7.76 15.00
CA VAL A 194 14.37 7.68 16.04
C VAL A 194 13.81 8.20 17.35
#